data_AF-A0A4Q5QP04-F1
#
_entry.id   AF-A0A4Q5QP04-F1
#
_cell.length_a   1.000
_cell.length_b   1.000
_cell.length_c   1.000
_cell.angle_alpha   90.00
_cell.angle_beta   90.00
_cell.angle_gamma   90.00
#
_symmetry.space_group_name_H-M   'P 1'
#
loop_
_entity.id
_entity.type
_entity.pdbx_description
1 polymer ?
#
loop_
_entity_poly.entity_id
_entity_poly.type
_entity_poly.pdbx_seq_one_letter_code
_entity_poly.pdbx_strand_id
1 'polypeptide(L)'
;DYDGISPYMLLVHPVLESRRMTLPANYDTLSLRDKLYHLRSDLPSITHIDFSARIQTVHQNTNPRYWQLINAFKKRTGYGVIVNTSFNVRGEPIVNTPDDAYRCFMRTEMDYLVVGNYVFDKKKQPEWQEKDNWQEEFVLD
;
A
#
# COMPACT_ATOMS: atom_id res chain seq x y z
N ASP A 1 17.58 14.52 0.33
CA ASP A 1 17.71 13.24 1.06
C ASP A 1 17.55 13.48 2.55
N TYR A 2 16.92 12.54 3.26
CA TYR A 2 16.75 12.61 4.71
C TYR A 2 17.91 11.85 5.36
N ASP A 3 18.79 12.57 6.05
CA ASP A 3 19.93 12.00 6.78
C ASP A 3 19.49 11.51 8.17
N GLY A 4 18.89 10.32 8.22
CA GLY A 4 18.49 9.69 9.47
C GLY A 4 17.76 8.36 9.29
N ILE A 5 17.48 7.67 10.41
CA ILE A 5 16.58 6.50 10.41
C ILE A 5 15.18 7.03 10.13
N SER A 6 14.57 6.65 9.00
CA SER A 6 13.18 6.98 8.71
C SER A 6 12.30 6.39 9.80
N PRO A 7 11.63 7.19 10.65
CA PRO A 7 10.68 6.66 11.60
C PRO A 7 9.54 5.97 10.84
N TYR A 8 9.20 4.75 11.23
CA TYR A 8 8.23 3.94 10.51
C TYR A 8 6.87 4.66 10.47
N MET A 9 6.43 4.99 9.26
CA MET A 9 5.16 5.68 8.99
C MET A 9 4.95 7.05 9.67
N LEU A 10 6.00 7.79 10.03
CA LEU A 10 5.82 9.15 10.61
C LEU A 10 6.16 10.30 9.66
N LEU A 11 6.84 10.04 8.55
CA LEU A 11 7.20 11.08 7.60
C LEU A 11 6.06 11.38 6.63
N VAL A 12 5.68 12.64 6.54
CA VAL A 12 4.71 13.17 5.58
C VAL A 12 5.42 14.24 4.76
N HIS A 13 5.34 14.15 3.44
CA HIS A 13 6.03 15.07 2.54
C HIS A 13 5.12 15.45 1.37
N PRO A 14 5.21 16.69 0.85
CA PRO A 14 4.51 17.07 -0.38
C PRO A 14 4.90 16.16 -1.55
N VAL A 15 3.91 15.76 -2.34
CA VAL A 15 4.12 15.19 -3.67
C VAL A 15 4.79 16.24 -4.55
N LEU A 16 5.75 15.81 -5.38
CA LEU A 16 6.46 16.68 -6.32
C LEU A 16 5.47 17.49 -7.16
N GLU A 17 5.72 18.79 -7.29
CA GLU A 17 4.82 19.69 -8.03
C GLU A 17 4.63 19.26 -9.49
N SER A 18 5.69 18.78 -10.14
CA SER A 18 5.65 18.25 -11.51
C SER A 18 4.76 17.01 -11.68
N ARG A 19 4.36 16.37 -10.59
CA ARG A 19 3.44 15.22 -10.57
C ARG A 19 2.01 15.60 -10.20
N ARG A 20 1.79 16.83 -9.73
CA ARG A 20 0.44 17.30 -9.38
C ARG A 20 -0.35 17.60 -10.64
N MET A 21 -1.65 17.37 -10.56
CA MET A 21 -2.58 17.69 -11.63
C MET A 21 -3.09 19.12 -11.48
N THR A 22 -3.44 19.75 -12.61
CA THR A 22 -4.16 21.03 -12.59
C THR A 22 -5.56 20.81 -12.02
N LEU A 23 -5.95 21.65 -11.08
CA LEU A 23 -7.25 21.62 -10.44
C LEU A 23 -8.16 22.72 -10.97
N PRO A 24 -9.49 22.57 -10.84
CA PRO A 24 -10.41 23.63 -11.24
C PRO A 24 -10.21 24.87 -10.37
N ALA A 25 -10.47 26.05 -10.94
CA ALA A 25 -10.24 27.34 -10.26
C ALA A 25 -11.03 27.51 -8.95
N ASN A 26 -12.16 26.81 -8.81
CA ASN A 26 -12.98 26.81 -7.61
C ASN A 26 -12.63 25.70 -6.61
N TYR A 27 -11.55 24.93 -6.82
CA TYR A 27 -11.23 23.75 -6.01
C TYR A 27 -11.19 24.08 -4.51
N ASP A 28 -10.59 25.20 -4.12
CA ASP A 28 -10.44 25.56 -2.71
C ASP A 28 -11.79 25.79 -2.00
N THR A 29 -12.80 26.21 -2.75
CA THR A 29 -14.17 26.46 -2.27
C THR A 29 -15.04 25.21 -2.22
N LEU A 30 -14.59 24.10 -2.82
CA LEU A 30 -15.32 22.83 -2.81
C LEU A 30 -15.39 22.24 -1.40
N SER A 31 -16.48 21.51 -1.11
CA SER A 31 -16.57 20.71 0.11
C SER A 31 -15.49 19.62 0.12
N LEU A 32 -15.12 19.11 1.30
CA LEU A 32 -14.17 18.00 1.40
C LEU A 32 -14.60 16.78 0.58
N ARG A 33 -15.91 16.49 0.55
CA ARG A 33 -16.48 15.38 -0.22
C ARG A 33 -16.29 15.59 -1.72
N ASP A 34 -16.50 16.81 -2.21
CA ASP A 34 -16.36 17.12 -3.63
C ASP A 34 -14.88 17.11 -4.07
N LYS A 35 -13.97 17.55 -3.20
CA LYS A 35 -12.51 17.46 -3.44
C LYS A 35 -12.03 16.03 -3.69
N LEU A 36 -12.70 15.01 -3.12
CA LEU A 36 -12.33 13.59 -3.32
C LEU A 36 -12.49 13.12 -4.77
N TYR A 37 -13.34 13.77 -5.57
CA TYR A 37 -13.61 13.38 -6.96
C TYR A 37 -12.62 13.97 -7.97
N HIS A 38 -11.64 14.76 -7.53
CA HIS A 38 -10.61 15.33 -8.40
C HIS A 38 -9.28 14.62 -8.23
N LEU A 39 -8.65 14.18 -9.32
CA LEU A 39 -7.28 13.68 -9.29
C LEU A 39 -6.31 14.84 -8.95
N ARG A 40 -5.51 14.66 -7.90
CA ARG A 40 -4.57 15.68 -7.39
C ARG A 40 -3.15 15.46 -7.90
N SER A 41 -2.84 14.24 -8.35
CA SER A 41 -1.54 13.86 -8.91
C SER A 41 -1.67 12.62 -9.80
N ASP A 42 -0.57 12.27 -10.49
CA ASP A 42 -0.39 10.98 -11.16
C ASP A 42 -0.25 9.78 -10.19
N LEU A 43 -0.26 10.04 -8.87
CA LEU A 43 -0.16 9.06 -7.79
C LEU A 43 -1.38 9.16 -6.84
N PRO A 44 -2.61 8.95 -7.33
CA PRO A 44 -3.83 9.27 -6.59
C PRO A 44 -4.01 8.46 -5.31
N SER A 45 -3.57 7.19 -5.30
CA SER A 45 -3.77 6.27 -4.17
C SER A 45 -3.02 6.67 -2.90
N ILE A 46 -2.02 7.54 -3.00
CA ILE A 46 -1.20 8.00 -1.86
C ILE A 46 -1.30 9.50 -1.60
N THR A 47 -2.03 10.25 -2.44
CA THR A 47 -2.05 11.72 -2.38
C THR A 47 -3.23 12.20 -1.54
N HIS A 48 -2.92 12.82 -0.41
CA HIS A 48 -3.89 13.45 0.48
C HIS A 48 -4.52 14.70 -0.14
N ILE A 49 -5.55 15.26 0.51
CA ILE A 49 -6.28 16.45 0.04
C ILE A 49 -5.36 17.68 -0.01
N ASP A 50 -4.36 17.74 0.87
CA ASP A 50 -3.34 18.79 0.96
C ASP A 50 -2.10 18.53 0.08
N PHE A 51 -2.18 17.60 -0.88
CA PHE A 51 -1.10 17.20 -1.78
C PHE A 51 0.11 16.54 -1.09
N SER A 52 -0.02 16.17 0.18
CA SER A 52 1.00 15.39 0.88
C SER A 52 0.82 13.88 0.65
N ALA A 53 1.87 13.14 0.95
CA ALA A 53 1.84 11.68 1.05
C ALA A 53 2.69 11.24 2.25
N ARG A 54 2.29 10.15 2.90
CA ARG A 54 3.08 9.52 3.95
C ARG A 54 4.12 8.60 3.33
N ILE A 55 5.38 8.82 3.63
CA ILE A 55 6.51 8.15 2.96
C ILE A 55 7.27 7.21 3.88
N GLN A 56 7.80 6.15 3.28
CA GLN A 56 8.81 5.27 3.88
C GLN A 56 9.93 5.12 2.85
N THR A 57 11.16 5.50 3.20
CA THR A 57 12.31 5.30 2.32
C THR A 57 12.88 3.90 2.52
N VAL A 58 13.29 3.27 1.41
CA VAL A 58 13.93 1.96 1.40
C VAL A 58 15.29 2.12 0.76
N HIS A 59 16.35 1.78 1.48
CA HIS A 59 17.72 1.86 0.98
C HIS A 59 18.24 0.48 0.58
N GLN A 60 19.04 0.43 -0.48
CA GLN A 60 19.65 -0.81 -0.96
C GLN A 60 20.50 -1.50 0.12
N ASN A 61 21.19 -0.73 0.95
CA ASN A 61 22.08 -1.24 1.99
C ASN A 61 21.32 -1.85 3.19
N THR A 62 20.08 -1.42 3.46
CA THR A 62 19.31 -1.87 4.63
C THR A 62 18.24 -2.90 4.29
N ASN A 63 17.66 -2.84 3.08
CA ASN A 63 16.69 -3.83 2.60
C ASN A 63 16.85 -4.07 1.09
N PRO A 64 17.87 -4.83 0.68
CA PRO A 64 18.25 -4.99 -0.73
C PRO A 64 17.15 -5.64 -1.56
N ARG A 65 16.42 -6.63 -1.02
CA ARG A 65 15.34 -7.34 -1.73
C ARG A 65 14.17 -6.41 -2.03
N TYR A 66 13.74 -5.62 -1.04
CA TYR A 66 12.62 -4.69 -1.23
C TYR A 66 13.01 -3.51 -2.12
N TRP A 67 14.24 -3.02 -1.99
CA TRP A 67 14.78 -2.03 -2.91
C TRP A 67 14.80 -2.53 -4.37
N GLN A 68 15.24 -3.77 -4.60
CA GLN A 68 15.25 -4.39 -5.93
C GLN A 68 13.85 -4.49 -6.51
N LEU A 69 12.84 -4.85 -5.70
CA LEU A 69 11.44 -4.88 -6.13
C LEU A 69 10.97 -3.49 -6.61
N ILE A 70 11.17 -2.46 -5.78
CA ILE A 70 10.78 -1.08 -6.11
C ILE A 70 11.53 -0.59 -7.36
N ASN A 71 12.82 -0.89 -7.48
CA ASN A 71 13.63 -0.51 -8.64
C ASN A 71 13.19 -1.24 -9.92
N ALA A 72 12.83 -2.53 -9.82
CA ALA A 72 12.27 -3.27 -10.95
C ALA A 72 10.92 -2.70 -11.39
N PHE A 73 10.07 -2.31 -10.44
CA PHE A 73 8.82 -1.60 -10.72
C PHE A 73 9.10 -0.26 -11.43
N LYS A 74 10.05 0.55 -10.93
CA LYS A 74 10.48 1.80 -11.56
C LYS A 74 10.94 1.62 -13.00
N LYS A 75 11.74 0.59 -13.30
CA LYS A 75 12.22 0.31 -14.66
C LYS A 75 11.07 -0.01 -15.62
N ARG A 76 9.97 -0.57 -15.13
CA ARG A 76 8.81 -0.96 -15.94
C ARG A 76 7.78 0.17 -16.09
N THR A 77 7.58 0.96 -15.03
CA THR A 77 6.47 1.93 -14.96
C THR A 77 6.92 3.39 -14.97
N GLY A 78 8.20 3.65 -14.71
CA GLY A 78 8.72 5.00 -14.44
C GLY A 78 8.51 5.47 -12.99
N TYR A 79 7.81 4.70 -12.15
CA TYR A 79 7.50 5.08 -10.76
C TYR A 79 8.35 4.29 -9.76
N GLY A 80 9.16 4.99 -8.98
CA GLY A 80 9.96 4.41 -7.89
C GLY A 80 9.23 4.33 -6.55
N VAL A 81 7.92 4.10 -6.57
CA VAL A 81 7.07 4.06 -5.38
C VAL A 81 6.06 2.92 -5.49
N ILE A 82 5.73 2.32 -4.36
CA ILE A 82 4.69 1.30 -4.22
C ILE A 82 3.88 1.60 -2.96
N VAL A 83 2.61 1.18 -2.96
CA VAL A 83 1.77 1.28 -1.76
C VAL A 83 2.21 0.20 -0.78
N ASN A 84 2.43 0.59 0.47
CA ASN A 84 2.71 -0.33 1.57
C ASN A 84 1.57 -0.22 2.60
N THR A 85 0.85 -1.31 2.81
CA THR A 85 -0.23 -1.45 3.80
C THR A 85 0.02 -2.66 4.67
N SER A 86 -0.59 -2.71 5.85
CA SER A 86 -0.51 -3.87 6.74
C SER A 86 -1.01 -5.13 6.04
N PHE A 87 -0.26 -6.22 6.18
CA PHE A 87 -0.69 -7.52 5.70
C PHE A 87 -1.48 -8.22 6.81
N ASN A 88 -2.78 -7.98 6.81
CA ASN A 88 -3.78 -8.56 7.71
C ASN A 88 -5.19 -8.33 7.14
N VAL A 89 -6.19 -8.98 7.74
CA VAL A 89 -7.61 -8.59 7.61
C VAL A 89 -8.05 -7.78 8.82
N ARG A 90 -9.17 -7.06 8.69
CA ARG A 90 -9.69 -6.23 9.79
C ARG A 90 -10.04 -7.13 10.98
N GLY A 91 -9.53 -6.77 12.16
CA GLY A 91 -9.69 -7.54 13.40
C GLY A 91 -8.50 -8.43 13.75
N GLU A 92 -7.63 -8.73 12.77
CA GLU A 92 -6.46 -9.59 12.99
C GLU A 92 -5.14 -8.80 13.12
N PRO A 93 -4.17 -9.31 13.89
CA PRO A 93 -2.82 -8.76 13.91
C PRO A 93 -2.12 -8.93 12.55
N ILE A 94 -1.00 -8.23 12.36
CA ILE A 94 -0.12 -8.46 11.20
C ILE A 94 0.40 -9.91 11.24
N VAL A 95 0.39 -10.56 10.08
CA VAL A 95 0.86 -11.95 9.92
C VAL A 95 2.29 -12.13 10.44
N ASN A 96 2.57 -13.24 11.13
CA ASN A 96 3.88 -13.53 11.70
C ASN A 96 4.49 -14.85 11.18
N THR A 97 3.67 -15.81 10.77
CA THR A 97 4.12 -17.09 10.21
C THR A 97 3.73 -17.24 8.74
N PRO A 98 4.41 -18.13 7.96
CA PRO A 98 3.99 -18.47 6.60
C PRO A 98 2.54 -18.97 6.53
N ASP A 99 2.09 -19.75 7.52
CA ASP A 99 0.71 -20.22 7.64
C ASP A 99 -0.28 -19.06 7.83
N ASP A 100 0.04 -18.09 8.68
CA ASP A 100 -0.79 -16.87 8.84
C ASP A 100 -0.88 -16.09 7.52
N ALA A 101 0.25 -15.93 6.82
CA ALA A 101 0.30 -15.24 5.54
C ALA A 101 -0.52 -15.96 4.47
N TYR A 102 -0.45 -17.29 4.41
CA TYR A 102 -1.23 -18.10 3.47
C TYR A 102 -2.72 -18.06 3.80
N ARG A 103 -3.10 -18.19 5.08
CA ARG A 103 -4.51 -18.07 5.52
C ARG A 103 -5.08 -16.69 5.19
N CYS A 104 -4.35 -15.61 5.50
CA CYS A 104 -4.76 -14.24 5.16
C CYS A 104 -4.89 -14.04 3.64
N PHE A 105 -3.92 -14.54 2.87
CA PHE A 105 -3.96 -14.52 1.41
C PHE A 105 -5.18 -15.27 0.85
N MET A 106 -5.49 -16.46 1.38
CA MET A 106 -6.62 -17.26 0.89
C MET A 106 -7.98 -16.66 1.24
N ARG A 107 -8.08 -15.85 2.30
CA ARG A 107 -9.31 -15.17 2.75
C ARG A 107 -9.52 -13.78 2.16
N THR A 108 -8.56 -13.26 1.40
CA THR A 108 -8.62 -11.92 0.78
C THR A 108 -8.66 -12.00 -0.74
N GLU A 109 -8.96 -10.87 -1.40
CA GLU A 109 -8.95 -10.71 -2.85
C GLU A 109 -7.55 -10.43 -3.41
N MET A 110 -6.49 -10.83 -2.69
CA MET A 110 -5.12 -10.67 -3.18
C MET A 110 -4.84 -11.64 -4.33
N ASP A 111 -4.18 -11.16 -5.38
CA ASP A 111 -3.84 -11.98 -6.56
C ASP A 111 -2.65 -12.92 -6.31
N TYR A 112 -1.62 -12.42 -5.62
CA TYR A 112 -0.36 -13.12 -5.41
C TYR A 112 0.15 -12.97 -3.98
N LEU A 113 0.73 -14.06 -3.46
CA LEU A 113 1.48 -14.08 -2.22
C LEU A 113 2.93 -14.49 -2.49
N VAL A 114 3.89 -13.73 -1.96
CA VAL A 114 5.32 -14.04 -2.03
C VAL A 114 5.85 -14.30 -0.63
N VAL A 115 6.32 -15.52 -0.38
CA VAL A 115 6.93 -15.92 0.90
C VAL A 115 8.31 -16.49 0.64
N GLY A 116 9.36 -15.79 1.09
CA GLY A 116 10.73 -16.20 0.81
C GLY A 116 10.99 -16.27 -0.70
N ASN A 117 11.26 -17.46 -1.24
CA ASN A 117 11.51 -17.71 -2.66
C ASN A 117 10.30 -18.36 -3.38
N TYR A 118 9.15 -18.43 -2.72
CA TYR A 118 7.93 -19.02 -3.25
C TYR A 118 6.95 -17.93 -3.68
N VAL A 119 6.26 -18.18 -4.79
CA VAL A 119 5.20 -17.32 -5.33
C VAL A 119 3.94 -18.16 -5.49
N PHE A 120 2.88 -17.74 -4.81
CA PHE A 120 1.57 -18.36 -4.88
C PHE A 120 0.66 -17.47 -5.73
N ASP A 121 0.07 -18.06 -6.77
CA ASP A 121 -0.97 -17.44 -7.59
C ASP A 121 -2.33 -17.92 -7.07
N LYS A 122 -3.21 -16.98 -6.69
CA LYS A 122 -4.50 -17.30 -6.06
C LYS A 122 -5.34 -18.25 -6.94
N LYS A 123 -5.25 -18.09 -8.26
CA LYS A 123 -5.98 -18.88 -9.26
C LYS A 123 -5.48 -20.33 -9.37
N LYS A 124 -4.31 -20.63 -8.81
CA LYS A 124 -3.70 -21.97 -8.80
C LYS A 124 -3.80 -22.66 -7.44
N GLN A 125 -4.38 -22.00 -6.44
CA GLN A 125 -4.55 -22.57 -5.12
C GLN A 125 -5.84 -23.41 -5.08
N PRO A 126 -5.91 -24.43 -4.22
CA PRO A 126 -7.16 -25.17 -4.00
C PRO A 126 -8.26 -24.23 -3.50
N GLU A 127 -9.52 -24.60 -3.75
CA GLU A 127 -10.66 -23.90 -3.18
C GLU A 127 -10.54 -23.86 -1.65
N TRP A 128 -10.66 -22.66 -1.09
CA TRP A 128 -10.61 -22.45 0.34
C TRP A 128 -11.94 -22.87 0.96
N GLN A 129 -11.94 -23.97 1.72
CA GLN A 129 -13.17 -24.54 2.27
C GLN A 129 -13.58 -23.93 3.62
N GLU A 130 -12.64 -23.35 4.38
CA GLU A 130 -12.92 -22.69 5.65
C GLU A 130 -13.64 -21.36 5.41
N LYS A 131 -14.97 -21.38 5.59
CA LYS A 131 -15.85 -20.21 5.59
C LYS A 131 -15.97 -19.59 6.99
N ASP A 132 -14.91 -19.63 7.79
CA ASP A 132 -14.94 -18.90 9.05
C ASP A 132 -15.05 -17.42 8.72
N ASN A 133 -16.26 -16.91 8.96
CA ASN A 133 -16.69 -15.57 8.67
C ASN A 133 -15.97 -14.67 9.68
N TRP A 134 -14.73 -14.27 9.39
CA TRP A 134 -13.96 -13.37 10.28
C TRP A 134 -14.72 -12.09 10.59
N GLN A 135 -15.67 -11.70 9.73
CA GLN A 135 -16.58 -10.58 9.96
C GLN A 135 -17.51 -10.79 11.17
N GLU A 136 -17.76 -12.04 11.57
CA GLU A 136 -18.61 -12.42 12.71
C GLU A 136 -17.81 -12.71 14.00
N GLU A 137 -16.53 -13.06 13.87
CA GLU A 137 -15.72 -13.54 15.01
C GLU A 137 -15.12 -12.41 15.86
N PHE A 138 -15.00 -11.21 15.29
CA PHE A 138 -14.50 -10.02 16.00
C PHE A 138 -15.56 -8.91 15.98
N VAL A 139 -16.42 -8.91 17.00
CA VAL A 139 -17.28 -7.76 17.30
C VAL A 139 -16.37 -6.58 17.62
N LEU A 140 -16.46 -5.53 16.80
CA LEU A 140 -15.83 -4.25 17.08
C LEU A 140 -16.57 -3.58 18.24
N ASP A 141 -15.83 -3.07 19.22
CA ASP A 141 -16.28 -1.90 20.00
C ASP A 141 -16.42 -0.67 19.08
#